data_AF-A0A336N233-F1
#
_entry.id   AF-A0A336N233-F1
#
_cell.length_a   1.000
_cell.length_b   1.000
_cell.length_c   1.000
_cell.angle_alpha   90.00
_cell.angle_beta   90.00
_cell.angle_gamma   90.00
#
_symmetry.space_group_name_H-M   'P 1'
#
loop_
_entity.id
_entity.type
_entity.pdbx_description
1 polymer ?
#
loop_
_entity_poly.entity_id
_entity_poly.type
_entity_poly.pdbx_seq_one_letter_code
_entity_poly.pdbx_strand_id
1 'polypeptide(L)' 'MATFTIDLAYGDPMLMPETPLELSGFKSEIDAANWLITRVTHTIAGNGYVSQVECELKVEDNGGEVRKDKK' A
#
# COMPACT_ATOMS: atom_id res chain seq x y z
N MET A 1 -13.12 -1.13 -7.73
CA MET A 1 -11.89 -1.46 -6.97
C MET A 1 -10.76 -0.75 -7.68
N ALA A 2 -10.06 0.12 -6.95
CA ALA A 2 -8.93 0.88 -7.49
C ALA A 2 -7.63 0.18 -7.11
N THR A 3 -6.72 0.11 -8.06
CA THR A 3 -5.39 -0.50 -7.89
C THR A 3 -4.32 0.53 -8.14
N PHE A 4 -3.18 0.34 -7.50
CA PHE A 4 -2.00 1.17 -7.66
C PHE A 4 -0.75 0.29 -7.72
N THR A 5 0.19 0.65 -8.59
CA THR A 5 1.45 -0.08 -8.76
C THR A 5 2.59 0.91 -8.70
N ILE A 6 3.63 0.58 -7.92
CA ILE A 6 4.82 1.40 -7.76
C ILE A 6 6.08 0.54 -7.84
N ASP A 7 7.05 1.03 -8.61
CA ASP A 7 8.38 0.47 -8.70
C ASP A 7 9.32 1.21 -7.74
N LEU A 8 9.86 0.48 -6.78
CA LEU A 8 10.85 1.00 -5.84
C LEU A 8 12.26 0.84 -6.43
N ALA A 9 13.00 1.94 -6.47
CA ALA A 9 14.38 1.97 -6.94
C ALA A 9 15.31 1.09 -6.09
N TYR A 10 14.92 0.84 -4.83
CA TYR A 10 15.59 -0.07 -3.91
C TYR A 10 14.60 -1.11 -3.43
N GLY A 11 15.02 -2.36 -3.43
CA GLY A 11 14.21 -3.43 -2.86
C GLY A 11 14.16 -3.33 -1.34
N ASP A 12 12.98 -3.59 -0.79
CA ASP A 12 12.75 -3.69 0.65
C ASP A 12 12.22 -5.09 0.99
N PRO A 13 12.97 -5.89 1.77
CA PRO A 13 12.60 -7.27 2.09
C PRO A 13 11.51 -7.37 3.17
N MET A 14 11.12 -6.26 3.79
CA MET A 14 10.04 -6.22 4.78
C MET A 14 8.65 -6.12 4.13
N LEU A 15 8.59 -5.85 2.83
CA LEU A 15 7.32 -5.71 2.12
C LEU A 15 6.65 -7.08 1.92
N MET A 16 5.41 -7.19 2.38
CA MET A 16 4.62 -8.41 2.31
C MET A 16 3.17 -8.08 1.90
N PRO A 17 2.46 -9.02 1.26
CA PRO A 17 1.01 -8.92 1.08
C PRO A 17 0.27 -8.73 2.41
N GLU A 18 -0.96 -8.23 2.35
CA GLU A 18 -1.81 -7.92 3.52
C GLU A 18 -1.21 -6.87 4.47
N THR A 19 -0.19 -6.14 4.02
CA THR A 19 0.43 -5.07 4.80
C THR A 19 -0.18 -3.73 4.38
N PRO A 20 -0.65 -2.89 5.33
CA PRO A 20 -1.09 -1.53 5.02
C PRO A 20 0.05 -0.69 4.46
N LEU A 21 -0.26 0.15 3.47
CA LEU A 21 0.71 1.02 2.81
C LEU A 21 0.20 2.48 2.82
N GLU A 22 1.07 3.41 3.22
CA GLU A 22 0.85 4.85 3.08
C GLU A 22 1.68 5.37 1.89
N LEU A 23 1.04 6.16 1.04
CA LEU A 23 1.69 6.81 -0.10
C LEU A 23 1.80 8.30 0.16
N SER A 24 2.89 8.92 -0.29
CA SER A 24 3.10 10.36 -0.16
C SER A 24 3.77 10.94 -1.40
N GLY A 25 3.36 12.15 -1.78
CA GLY A 25 3.90 12.85 -2.93
C GLY A 25 3.12 12.61 -4.24
N PHE A 26 1.96 11.95 -4.18
CA PHE A 26 1.04 11.80 -5.30
C PHE A 26 -0.11 12.81 -5.19
N LYS A 27 -1.16 12.62 -6.00
CA LYS A 27 -2.38 13.44 -5.87
C LYS A 27 -2.99 13.22 -4.49
N SER A 28 -3.62 14.26 -3.94
CA SER A 28 -4.21 14.22 -2.60
C SER A 28 -5.19 13.05 -2.40
N GLU A 29 -5.89 12.62 -3.46
CA GLU A 29 -6.82 11.48 -3.42
C GLU A 29 -6.10 10.12 -3.28
N ILE A 30 -4.86 10.01 -3.73
CA ILE A 30 -4.00 8.81 -3.60
C ILE A 30 -3.36 8.80 -2.22
N ASP A 31 -2.80 9.94 -1.80
CA ASP A 31 -2.10 10.07 -0.53
C ASP A 31 -3.06 9.94 0.68
N ALA A 32 -4.31 10.38 0.55
CA ALA A 32 -5.32 10.30 1.62
C ALA A 32 -6.01 8.93 1.73
N ALA A 33 -5.70 7.99 0.84
CA ALA A 33 -6.37 6.69 0.79
C ALA A 33 -5.61 5.62 1.57
N ASN A 34 -6.34 4.66 2.14
CA ASN A 34 -5.77 3.50 2.79
C ASN A 34 -5.50 2.41 1.74
N TRP A 35 -4.23 2.08 1.52
CA TRP A 35 -3.82 1.03 0.59
C TRP A 35 -3.48 -0.26 1.33
N LEU A 36 -3.79 -1.39 0.72
CA LEU A 36 -3.40 -2.72 1.17
C LEU A 36 -2.56 -3.37 0.09
N ILE A 37 -1.36 -3.83 0.43
CA ILE A 37 -0.49 -4.53 -0.51
C ILE A 37 -1.12 -5.88 -0.87
N THR A 38 -1.32 -6.10 -2.17
CA THR A 38 -1.85 -7.37 -2.70
C THR A 38 -0.73 -8.27 -3.22
N ARG A 39 0.34 -7.67 -3.75
CA ARG A 39 1.49 -8.40 -4.27
C ARG A 39 2.77 -7.58 -4.19
N VAL A 40 3.86 -8.27 -3.89
CA VAL A 40 5.22 -7.73 -3.95
C VAL A 40 6.05 -8.63 -4.86
N THR A 41 6.74 -8.03 -5.81
CA THR A 41 7.66 -8.74 -6.70
C THR A 41 9.07 -8.22 -6.47
N HIS A 42 9.91 -9.04 -5.83
CA HIS A 42 11.33 -8.79 -5.64
C HIS A 42 12.13 -9.28 -6.85
N THR A 43 12.93 -8.39 -7.45
CA THR A 43 13.85 -8.75 -8.53
C THR A 43 15.28 -8.51 -8.09
N ILE A 44 16.12 -9.53 -8.21
CA ILE A 44 17.56 -9.45 -7.95
C ILE A 44 18.26 -9.79 -9.26
N ALA A 45 18.84 -8.77 -9.91
CA ALA A 45 19.53 -8.92 -11.19
C ALA A 45 20.74 -7.97 -11.27
N GLY A 46 21.33 -7.82 -12.46
CA GLY A 46 22.53 -7.00 -12.67
C GLY A 46 22.35 -5.50 -12.33
N ASN A 47 21.11 -5.03 -12.24
CA ASN A 47 20.74 -3.68 -11.80
C ASN A 47 20.58 -3.56 -10.26
N GLY A 48 20.86 -4.62 -9.50
CA GLY A 48 20.72 -4.65 -8.06
C GLY A 48 19.42 -5.29 -7.60
N TYR A 49 19.02 -4.93 -6.37
CA TYR A 49 17.79 -5.41 -5.74
C TYR A 49 16.72 -4.32 -5.84
N VAL A 50 15.62 -4.65 -6.51
CA VAL A 50 14.45 -3.77 -6.70
C VAL A 50 13.17 -4.49 -6.30
N SER A 51 12.14 -3.73 -5.94
CA SER A 51 10.82 -4.25 -5.58
C SER A 51 9.72 -3.53 -6.36
N GLN A 52 8.81 -4.28 -6.96
CA GLN A 52 7.54 -3.75 -7.47
C GLN A 52 6.43 -4.08 -6.45
N VAL A 53 5.64 -3.08 -6.08
CA VAL A 53 4.54 -3.20 -5.12
C VAL A 53 3.23 -2.93 -5.83
N GLU A 54 2.29 -3.86 -5.68
CA GLU A 54 0.91 -3.72 -6.13
C GLU A 54 0.01 -3.62 -4.89
N CYS A 55 -0.86 -2.61 -4.87
CA CYS A 55 -1.80 -2.40 -3.78
C CYS A 55 -3.19 -2.02 -4.29
N GLU A 56 -4.18 -2.23 -3.43
CA GLU A 56 -5.56 -1.86 -3.69
C GLU A 56 -6.13 -1.02 -2.54
N LEU A 57 -7.21 -0.30 -2.79
CA LEU A 57 -7.92 0.41 -1.73
C LEU A 57 -8.43 -0.60 -0.70
N LYS A 58 -8.04 -0.41 0.56
CA LYS A 58 -8.54 -1.19 1.68
C LYS A 58 -10.05 -0.91 1.81
N VAL A 59 -10.86 -1.91 1.50
CA VAL A 59 -12.29 -1.87 1.79
C VAL A 59 -12.45 -2.12 3.28
N GLU A 60 -12.83 -1.10 4.04
CA GLU A 60 -13.23 -1.29 5.43
C GLU A 60 -14.57 -2.05 5.43
N ASP A 61 -14.54 -3.37 5.70
CA ASP A 61 -15.74 -4.08 6.14
C ASP A 61 -16.11 -3.48 7.49
N ASN A 62 -17.13 -2.62 7.49
CA ASN A 62 -17.52 -1.80 8.62
C ASN A 62 -18.25 -2.65 9.68
N GLY A 63 -17.52 -3.60 10.27
CA GLY A 63 -17.86 -4.28 11.52
C GLY A 63 -17.58 -3.36 12.71
N GLY A 64 -18.40 -2.31 12.84
CA GLY A 64 -18.69 -1.53 14.03
C GLY A 64 -17.54 -1.09 14.95
N GLU A 65 -17.27 0.21 14.99
CA GLU A 65 -17.12 0.95 16.25
C GLU A 65 -17.56 2.41 16.05
N VAL A 66 -18.80 2.69 16.44
CA VAL A 66 -19.31 4.05 16.60
C VAL A 66 -18.51 4.72 17.70
N ARG A 67 -17.55 5.56 17.33
CA ARG A 67 -16.96 6.53 18.27
C ARG A 67 -18.08 7.50 18.67
N LYS A 68 -18.66 7.28 19.85
CA LYS A 68 -19.50 8.28 20.50
C LYS A 68 -18.61 9.46 20.85
N ASP A 69 -18.62 10.50 20.01
CA ASP A 69 -18.23 11.83 20.45
C ASP A 69 -19.19 12.27 21.56
N LYS A 70 -18.67 12.25 22.79
CA LYS A 70 -19.32 12.82 23.95
C LYS A 70 -18.50 14.02 24.38
N LYS A 71 -18.88 15.21 23.90
CA LYS A 71 -19.18 16.39 24.73
C LYS A 71 -19.69 17.54 23.87
#